data_AF-I3TWE7-F1
#
_entry.id   AF-I3TWE7-F1
#
_cell.length_a   1.000
_cell.length_b   1.000
_cell.length_c   1.000
_cell.angle_alpha   90.00
_cell.angle_beta   90.00
_cell.angle_gamma   90.00
#
_symmetry.space_group_name_H-M   'P 1'
#
loop_
_entity.id
_entity.type
_entity.pdbx_description
1 polymer ?
#
loop_
_entity_poly.entity_id
_entity_poly.type
_entity_poly.pdbx_seq_one_letter_code
_entity_poly.pdbx_strand_id
1 'polypeptide(L)'
;MSLVSDIAAENEIPKKFLDAILGELRNAGFVHSKKGKGGGYTLARPASDIRIGHVIRVLDGPLAPIACASRRSYRRCEDCTNEEQCAVRLMMMDVRNAIAGILDNRTLAEMRNLSDADRQTLMYHI
;
A
#
# COMPACT_ATOMS: atom_id res chain seq x y z
N MET A 1 13.22 -4.32 -16.06
CA MET A 1 12.31 -3.22 -16.40
C MET A 1 11.20 -3.83 -17.21
N SER A 2 9.94 -3.55 -16.89
CA SER A 2 8.80 -4.32 -17.43
C SER A 2 7.81 -3.40 -18.13
N LEU A 3 7.25 -3.84 -19.26
CA LEU A 3 6.20 -3.07 -19.94
C LEU A 3 4.89 -3.19 -19.17
N VAL A 4 4.06 -2.15 -19.24
CA VAL A 4 2.72 -2.18 -18.62
C VAL A 4 1.87 -3.29 -19.23
N SER A 5 2.03 -3.56 -20.52
CA SER A 5 1.34 -4.67 -21.20
C SER A 5 1.67 -6.02 -20.57
N ASP A 6 2.93 -6.22 -20.20
CA ASP A 6 3.41 -7.50 -19.69
C ASP A 6 2.90 -7.70 -18.27
N ILE A 7 3.04 -6.68 -17.41
CA ILE A 7 2.49 -6.70 -16.04
C ILE A 7 0.97 -6.88 -16.06
N ALA A 8 0.27 -6.19 -16.97
CA ALA A 8 -1.19 -6.29 -17.11
C ALA A 8 -1.62 -7.71 -17.51
N ALA A 9 -0.92 -8.33 -18.46
CA ALA A 9 -1.21 -9.69 -18.91
C ALA A 9 -0.91 -10.73 -17.83
N GLU A 10 0.26 -10.64 -17.17
CA GLU A 10 0.69 -11.59 -16.13
C GLU A 10 -0.21 -11.58 -14.89
N ASN A 11 -0.82 -10.43 -14.57
CA ASN A 11 -1.63 -10.25 -13.36
C ASN A 11 -3.14 -10.15 -13.67
N GLU A 12 -3.56 -10.35 -14.92
CA GLU A 12 -4.95 -10.24 -15.37
C GLU A 12 -5.61 -8.89 -15.03
N ILE A 13 -4.83 -7.81 -15.10
CA ILE A 13 -5.28 -6.44 -14.77
C ILE A 13 -5.59 -5.66 -16.05
N PRO A 14 -6.76 -5.00 -16.17
CA PRO A 14 -7.02 -4.11 -17.29
C PRO A 14 -5.94 -3.03 -17.43
N LYS A 15 -5.28 -2.96 -18.59
CA LYS A 15 -4.15 -2.05 -18.83
C LYS A 15 -4.41 -0.60 -18.41
N LYS A 16 -5.59 -0.07 -18.72
CA LYS A 16 -5.96 1.32 -18.38
C LYS A 16 -6.00 1.57 -16.87
N PHE A 17 -6.43 0.57 -16.09
CA PHE A 17 -6.43 0.63 -14.64
C PHE A 17 -5.01 0.57 -14.09
N LEU A 18 -4.17 -0.34 -14.61
CA LEU A 18 -2.76 -0.42 -14.23
C LEU A 18 -1.99 0.86 -14.59
N ASP A 19 -2.28 1.49 -15.73
CA ASP A 19 -1.70 2.77 -16.13
C ASP A 19 -2.00 3.88 -15.10
N ALA A 20 -3.20 3.88 -14.50
CA ALA A 20 -3.57 4.83 -13.45
C ALA A 20 -2.74 4.60 -12.17
N ILE A 21 -2.71 3.36 -11.68
CA ILE A 21 -1.93 2.97 -10.48
C ILE A 21 -0.45 3.30 -10.66
N LEU A 22 0.15 2.91 -11.78
CA LEU A 22 1.56 3.18 -12.06
C LEU A 22 1.83 4.69 -12.23
N GLY A 23 0.85 5.45 -12.72
CA GLY A 23 0.90 6.90 -12.76
C GLY A 23 0.99 7.53 -11.37
N GLU A 24 0.16 7.09 -10.44
CA GLU A 24 0.17 7.54 -9.04
C GLU A 24 1.49 7.18 -8.34
N LEU A 25 1.94 5.94 -8.49
CA LEU A 25 3.21 5.48 -7.93
C LEU A 25 4.41 6.22 -8.52
N ARG A 26 4.37 6.58 -9.82
CA ARG A 26 5.41 7.39 -10.45
C ARG A 26 5.45 8.79 -9.87
N ASN A 27 4.29 9.43 -9.75
CA ASN A 27 4.18 10.78 -9.21
C ASN A 27 4.64 10.84 -7.74
N ALA A 28 4.43 9.76 -6.98
CA ALA A 28 4.93 9.61 -5.62
C ALA A 28 6.41 9.17 -5.52
N GLY A 29 7.09 8.94 -6.65
CA GLY A 29 8.51 8.57 -6.67
C GLY A 29 8.80 7.15 -6.22
N PHE A 30 7.85 6.22 -6.35
CA PHE A 30 8.08 4.79 -6.13
C PHE A 30 8.60 4.07 -7.37
N VAL A 31 8.20 4.54 -8.55
CA VAL A 31 8.62 3.96 -9.84
C VAL A 31 9.10 5.04 -10.81
N HIS A 32 10.01 4.66 -11.70
CA HIS A 32 10.37 5.41 -12.88
C HIS A 32 9.69 4.83 -14.12
N SER A 33 9.34 5.70 -15.07
CA SER A 33 8.80 5.30 -16.36
C SER A 33 9.73 5.77 -17.48
N LYS A 34 10.05 4.90 -18.43
CA LYS A 34 10.76 5.27 -19.66
C LYS A 34 9.84 5.04 -20.86
N LYS A 35 9.74 6.03 -21.75
CA LYS A 35 9.01 5.91 -23.03
C LYS A 35 9.90 5.31 -24.13
N GLY A 36 9.27 4.73 -25.15
CA GLY A 36 9.94 4.24 -26.36
C GLY A 36 10.30 2.75 -26.33
N LYS A 37 11.05 2.31 -27.34
CA LYS A 37 11.50 0.92 -27.50
C LYS A 37 12.41 0.53 -26.33
N GLY A 38 12.08 -0.55 -25.63
CA GLY A 38 12.74 -0.93 -24.37
C GLY A 38 12.38 -0.02 -23.17
N GLY A 39 11.24 0.68 -23.26
CA GLY A 39 10.63 1.44 -22.18
C GLY A 39 9.94 0.53 -21.15
N GLY A 40 9.13 1.14 -20.28
CA GLY A 40 8.44 0.44 -19.20
C GLY A 40 8.68 1.08 -17.82
N TYR A 41 8.33 0.34 -16.78
CA TYR A 41 8.45 0.77 -15.39
C TYR A 41 9.55 0.01 -14.65
N THR A 42 10.17 0.70 -13.69
CA THR A 42 11.14 0.14 -12.73
C THR A 42 10.98 0.82 -11.39
N LEU A 43 11.43 0.19 -10.31
CA LEU A 43 11.46 0.83 -9.00
C LEU A 43 12.41 2.02 -9.02
N ALA A 44 12.00 3.13 -8.39
CA ALA A 44 12.81 4.34 -8.30
C ALA A 44 13.95 4.24 -7.27
N ARG A 45 13.92 3.20 -6.42
CA ARG A 45 14.87 2.93 -5.33
C ARG A 45 14.85 1.44 -4.97
N PRO A 46 15.83 0.93 -4.20
CA PRO A 46 15.83 -0.46 -3.74
C PRO A 46 14.53 -0.84 -3.01
N ALA A 47 14.06 -2.08 -3.21
CA ALA A 47 12.83 -2.57 -2.58
C ALA A 47 12.91 -2.61 -1.04
N SER A 48 14.12 -2.66 -0.48
CA SER A 48 14.40 -2.52 0.97
C SER A 48 14.06 -1.13 1.52
N ASP A 49 13.98 -0.12 0.65
CA ASP A 49 13.80 1.28 1.06
C ASP A 49 12.34 1.74 0.85
N ILE A 50 11.50 0.88 0.29
CA ILE A 50 10.10 1.14 -0.01
C ILE A 50 9.24 0.54 1.09
N ARG A 51 8.74 1.37 2.01
CA ARG A 51 7.80 0.96 3.05
C ARG A 51 6.39 0.74 2.47
N ILE A 52 5.78 -0.40 2.78
CA ILE A 52 4.43 -0.77 2.29
C ILE A 52 3.39 0.26 2.73
N GLY A 53 3.44 0.71 3.99
CA GLY A 53 2.51 1.70 4.48
C GLY A 53 2.56 3.03 3.71
N HIS A 54 3.69 3.41 3.11
CA HIS A 54 3.75 4.60 2.26
C HIS A 54 3.08 4.37 0.89
N VAL A 55 3.24 3.17 0.31
CA VAL A 55 2.61 2.80 -0.96
C VAL A 55 1.09 2.81 -0.82
N ILE A 56 0.56 2.14 0.21
CA ILE A 56 -0.90 2.11 0.46
C ILE A 56 -1.45 3.52 0.67
N ARG A 57 -0.72 4.39 1.39
CA ARG A 57 -1.17 5.77 1.60
C ARG A 57 -1.24 6.63 0.34
N VAL A 58 -0.48 6.28 -0.69
CA VAL A 58 -0.53 6.96 -1.98
C VAL A 58 -1.73 6.50 -2.79
N LEU A 59 -2.04 5.20 -2.76
CA LEU A 59 -3.12 4.62 -3.58
C LEU A 59 -4.49 4.76 -2.91
N ASP A 60 -4.60 4.42 -1.63
CA ASP A 60 -5.90 4.33 -0.92
C ASP A 60 -6.12 5.49 0.06
N GLY A 61 -5.10 6.32 0.28
CA GLY A 61 -5.14 7.40 1.26
C GLY A 61 -4.85 6.94 2.70
N PRO A 62 -5.30 7.69 3.72
CA PRO A 62 -4.93 7.40 5.11
C PRO A 62 -5.37 6.00 5.58
N LEU A 63 -4.49 5.28 6.29
CA LEU A 63 -4.76 3.96 6.89
C LEU A 63 -5.81 3.96 8.03
N ALA A 64 -6.66 4.98 8.11
CA ALA A 64 -7.61 5.15 9.19
C ALA A 64 -8.99 4.63 8.75
N PRO A 65 -9.60 3.69 9.50
CA PRO A 65 -10.91 3.13 9.13
C PRO A 65 -12.03 4.18 9.09
N ILE A 66 -11.92 5.22 9.91
CA ILE A 66 -12.86 6.35 9.97
C ILE A 66 -12.12 7.68 10.08
N ALA A 67 -12.75 8.76 9.64
CA ALA A 67 -12.12 10.07 9.55
C ALA A 67 -11.72 10.64 10.93
N CYS A 68 -12.53 10.48 11.98
CA CYS A 68 -12.20 10.99 13.33
C CYS A 68 -11.06 10.19 14.01
N ALA A 69 -10.76 9.00 13.48
CA ALA A 69 -9.59 8.21 13.85
C ALA A 69 -8.39 8.51 12.94
N SER A 70 -8.47 9.35 11.92
CA SER A 70 -7.32 9.64 11.05
C SER A 70 -6.34 10.63 11.68
N ARG A 71 -5.03 10.40 11.46
CA ARG A 71 -3.98 11.38 11.80
C ARG A 71 -3.74 12.41 10.70
N ARG A 72 -4.02 12.05 9.44
CA ARG A 72 -3.68 12.86 8.26
C ARG A 72 -4.90 13.46 7.53
N SER A 73 -6.09 12.93 7.80
CA SER A 73 -7.35 13.40 7.23
C SER A 73 -8.42 13.36 8.31
N TYR A 74 -8.12 14.01 9.43
CA TYR A 74 -9.00 14.06 10.59
C TYR A 74 -10.29 14.81 10.24
N ARG A 75 -11.44 14.23 10.61
CA ARG A 75 -12.73 14.91 10.58
C ARG A 75 -13.59 14.40 11.74
N ARG A 76 -14.07 15.33 12.57
CA ARG A 76 -15.01 15.03 13.66
C ARG A 76 -16.35 14.54 13.09
N CYS A 77 -17.02 13.61 13.77
CA CYS A 77 -18.39 13.20 13.41
C CYS A 77 -19.38 14.32 13.78
N GLU A 78 -20.38 14.56 12.94
CA GLU A 78 -21.37 15.63 13.14
C GLU A 78 -22.18 15.46 14.44
N ASP A 79 -22.41 14.22 14.84
CA ASP A 79 -23.19 13.81 16.00
C ASP A 79 -22.33 13.49 17.24
N CYS A 80 -21.02 13.73 17.20
CA CYS A 80 -20.14 13.38 18.31
C CYS A 80 -20.28 14.38 19.48
N THR A 81 -20.78 13.90 20.62
CA THR A 81 -20.87 14.69 21.86
C THR A 81 -19.50 14.92 22.50
N ASN A 82 -18.70 13.86 22.68
CA ASN A 82 -17.35 13.93 23.26
C ASN A 82 -16.41 12.88 22.62
N GLU A 83 -15.35 13.35 21.97
CA GLU A 83 -14.39 12.49 21.24
C GLU A 83 -13.40 11.75 22.14
N GLU A 84 -13.19 12.24 23.37
CA GLU A 84 -12.35 11.58 24.37
C GLU A 84 -13.04 10.36 24.98
N GLN A 85 -14.37 10.36 24.99
CA GLN A 85 -15.20 9.26 25.52
C GLN A 85 -15.89 8.46 24.42
N CYS A 86 -15.66 8.80 23.14
CA CYS A 86 -16.24 8.10 22.01
C CYS A 86 -15.57 6.72 21.83
N ALA A 87 -16.21 5.67 22.36
CA ALA A 87 -15.69 4.30 22.28
C ALA A 87 -15.38 3.84 20.85
N VAL A 88 -16.20 4.25 19.87
CA VAL A 88 -15.98 3.95 18.45
C VAL A 88 -14.67 4.57 17.96
N ARG A 89 -14.43 5.85 18.28
CA ARG A 89 -13.18 6.53 17.89
C ARG A 89 -11.98 5.89 18.55
N LEU A 90 -12.03 5.62 19.85
CA LEU A 90 -10.93 4.99 20.59
C LEU A 90 -10.58 3.61 20.01
N MET A 91 -11.58 2.75 19.79
CA MET A 91 -11.38 1.44 19.17
C MET A 91 -10.80 1.58 17.74
N MET A 92 -11.30 2.50 16.93
CA MET A 92 -10.78 2.69 15.56
C MET A 92 -9.39 3.32 15.52
N MET A 93 -8.99 4.06 16.57
CA MET A 93 -7.60 4.50 16.73
C MET A 93 -6.67 3.31 16.97
N ASP A 94 -7.10 2.32 17.75
CA ASP A 94 -6.34 1.10 18.00
C ASP A 94 -6.21 0.26 16.73
N VAL A 95 -7.30 0.07 15.99
CA VAL A 95 -7.29 -0.62 14.68
C VAL A 95 -6.32 0.08 13.71
N ARG A 96 -6.42 1.41 13.57
CA ARG A 96 -5.48 2.20 12.75
C ARG A 96 -4.03 1.97 13.20
N ASN A 97 -3.77 2.02 14.51
CA ASN A 97 -2.41 1.86 15.05
C ASN A 97 -1.86 0.47 14.75
N ALA A 98 -2.67 -0.58 14.89
CA ALA A 98 -2.28 -1.95 14.59
C ALA A 98 -1.94 -2.14 13.11
N ILE A 99 -2.83 -1.67 12.21
CA ILE A 99 -2.60 -1.74 10.75
C ILE A 99 -1.34 -0.95 10.37
N ALA A 100 -1.21 0.29 10.85
CA ALA A 100 -0.04 1.12 10.57
C ALA A 100 1.24 0.49 11.12
N GLY A 101 1.20 -0.10 12.32
CA GLY A 101 2.34 -0.78 12.92
C GLY A 101 2.85 -1.96 12.10
N ILE A 102 1.98 -2.67 11.39
CA ILE A 102 2.37 -3.73 10.47
C ILE A 102 2.92 -3.14 9.17
N LEU A 103 2.16 -2.28 8.50
CA LEU A 103 2.50 -1.80 7.16
C LEU A 103 3.68 -0.83 7.12
N ASP A 104 3.85 0.02 8.13
CA ASP A 104 4.95 0.99 8.19
C ASP A 104 6.29 0.33 8.52
N ASN A 105 6.25 -0.84 9.15
CA ASN A 105 7.45 -1.60 9.53
C ASN A 105 7.83 -2.68 8.52
N ARG A 106 7.13 -2.77 7.39
CA ARG A 106 7.45 -3.72 6.30
C ARG A 106 7.88 -2.99 5.03
N THR A 107 8.93 -3.51 4.43
CA THR A 107 9.46 -3.08 3.14
C THR A 107 8.90 -3.95 2.01
N LEU A 108 8.95 -3.46 0.78
CA LEU A 108 8.56 -4.25 -0.40
C LEU A 108 9.41 -5.51 -0.55
N ALA A 109 10.70 -5.44 -0.20
CA ALA A 109 11.59 -6.60 -0.18
C ALA A 109 11.13 -7.66 0.83
N GLU A 110 10.79 -7.26 2.06
CA GLU A 110 10.28 -8.19 3.08
C GLU A 110 8.93 -8.78 2.67
N MET A 111 8.02 -7.97 2.12
CA MET A 111 6.70 -8.43 1.67
C MET A 111 6.83 -9.53 0.61
N ARG A 112 7.73 -9.37 -0.37
CA ARG A 112 8.00 -10.40 -1.37
C ARG A 112 8.44 -11.73 -0.75
N ASN A 113 9.20 -11.68 0.34
CA ASN A 113 9.74 -12.88 0.99
C ASN A 113 8.72 -13.55 1.92
N LEU A 114 7.61 -12.89 2.27
CA LEU A 114 6.55 -13.51 3.09
C LEU A 114 5.93 -14.72 2.38
N SER A 115 5.69 -14.63 1.08
CA SER A 115 5.12 -15.74 0.30
C SER A 115 6.07 -16.93 0.16
N ASP A 116 7.38 -16.71 0.27
CA ASP A 116 8.38 -17.77 0.18
C ASP A 116 8.46 -18.57 1.49
N ALA A 117 8.34 -17.89 2.64
CA ALA A 117 8.28 -18.53 3.95
C ALA A 117 7.01 -19.38 4.15
N ASP A 118 5.87 -18.88 3.68
CA ASP A 118 4.59 -19.61 3.74
C ASP A 118 4.59 -20.81 2.77
N ARG A 119 5.20 -20.68 1.58
CA ARG A 119 5.39 -21.81 0.66
C ARG A 119 6.31 -22.88 1.21
N GLN A 120 7.40 -22.50 1.89
CA GLN A 120 8.30 -23.47 2.53
C GLN A 120 7.60 -24.20 3.68
N THR A 121 6.79 -23.50 4.47
CA THR A 121 6.04 -24.10 5.57
C THR A 121 4.98 -25.09 5.06
N LEU A 122 4.29 -24.78 3.96
CA LEU A 122 3.36 -25.71 3.30
C LEU A 122 4.05 -26.92 2.65
N MET A 123 5.31 -26.79 2.21
CA MET A 123 6.09 -27.90 1.63
C MET A 123 6.64 -28.89 2.65
N TYR A 124 6.85 -28.50 3.91
CA TYR A 124 7.30 -29.41 4.99
C TYR A 124 6.16 -30.13 5.71
N HIS A 125 4.91 -29.85 5.35
CA HIS A 125 3.71 -30.44 5.95
C HIS A 125 2.93 -31.39 5.01
N ILE A 126 3.53 -31.79 3.88
CA ILE A 126 3.08 -32.90 3.01
C ILE A 126 4.18 -33.97 3.03
#